data_AF-A0A7Y4X6D5-F1
#
_entry.id   AF-A0A7Y4X6D5-F1
#
_cell.length_a   1.000
_cell.length_b   1.000
_cell.length_c   1.000
_cell.angle_alpha   90.00
_cell.angle_beta   90.00
_cell.angle_gamma   90.00
#
_symmetry.space_group_name_H-M   'P 1'
#
loop_
_entity.id
_entity.type
_entity.pdbx_description
1 polymer ?
#
loop_
_entity_poly.entity_id
_entity_poly.type
_entity_poly.pdbx_seq_one_letter_code
_entity_poly.pdbx_strand_id
1 'polypeptide(L)'
;MAKKDVVRHAHVTEGKKLLEQWGIRLARLQDQSVTVAMVREHIGKNPAADVALAALLGNYPTPEVAQLLVEWEEKASDKELRHEIRRSLYKMSQKGLVAKRESPTPAIFAPLEPEGYLSPIDGSGDRLLWIVKPKAGGGLHYLSAVVNEPGGLQYFDFAEINRKKLRQMREDFATRMHMRLVEAPWRYCDAVMYEGYERAKTREDKDADAYLAFRTHLFTAPAQPVEVPLSTYLDTEAIAADAILLQTSALMLHEPEFQSWLLDHERGHHYTDKISQVQESPLILNRFQQQDRLQTVIDSATIEVFEGEAGVAYARRLEETALYLAVAARIEAAKRALAVSLALKRSTQGGKGIPFCEELIRQSIALHYHEEKQHEKEESRGSLIMRPSEFAARVQATRGQRRGV
;
A
#
# COMPACT_ATOMS: atom_id res chain seq x y z
N MET A 1 -13.59 13.50 43.04
CA MET A 1 -12.74 14.71 43.09
C MET A 1 -11.96 14.85 44.41
N ALA A 2 -12.54 14.56 45.58
CA ALA A 2 -11.92 14.81 46.89
C ALA A 2 -10.56 14.12 47.20
N LYS A 3 -10.28 12.90 46.71
CA LYS A 3 -9.00 12.19 47.01
C LYS A 3 -7.76 12.86 46.40
N LYS A 4 -7.93 13.57 45.29
CA LYS A 4 -6.81 14.18 44.53
C LYS A 4 -6.37 15.50 45.15
N ASP A 5 -7.28 16.21 45.81
CA ASP A 5 -6.99 17.47 46.51
C ASP A 5 -6.27 17.23 47.85
N VAL A 6 -6.49 16.10 48.51
CA VAL A 6 -5.81 15.75 49.78
C VAL A 6 -4.33 15.41 49.57
N VAL A 7 -4.00 14.61 48.54
CA VAL A 7 -2.60 14.26 48.19
C VAL A 7 -1.81 15.48 47.74
N ARG A 8 -2.46 16.36 46.97
CA ARG A 8 -1.91 17.66 46.55
C ARG A 8 -1.57 18.56 47.74
N HIS A 9 -2.45 18.65 48.73
CA HIS A 9 -2.19 19.45 49.94
C HIS A 9 -1.01 18.92 50.74
N ALA A 10 -0.79 17.60 50.78
CA ALA A 10 0.37 17.01 51.45
C ALA A 10 1.69 17.38 50.76
N HIS A 11 1.79 17.20 49.43
CA HIS A 11 3.01 17.52 48.67
C HIS A 11 3.37 19.01 48.69
N VAL A 12 2.38 19.89 48.58
CA VAL A 12 2.62 21.34 48.69
C VAL A 12 3.01 21.75 50.11
N THR A 13 2.52 21.06 51.14
CA THR A 13 2.87 21.35 52.54
C THR A 13 4.29 20.88 52.89
N GLU A 14 4.68 19.70 52.39
CA GLU A 14 6.04 19.19 52.50
C GLU A 14 7.05 20.06 51.73
N GLY A 15 6.72 20.41 50.48
CA GLY A 15 7.52 21.33 49.67
C GLY A 15 7.71 22.70 50.32
N LYS A 16 6.66 23.26 50.94
CA LYS A 16 6.76 24.53 51.69
C LYS A 16 7.76 24.44 52.84
N LYS A 17 7.79 23.35 53.62
CA LYS A 17 8.78 23.17 54.70
C LYS A 17 10.22 23.17 54.16
N LEU A 18 10.45 22.55 53.01
CA LEU A 18 11.76 22.56 52.35
C LEU A 18 12.16 23.96 51.86
N LEU A 19 11.22 24.73 51.29
CA LEU A 19 11.48 26.12 50.92
C LEU A 19 11.85 26.98 52.12
N GLU A 20 11.22 26.75 53.28
CA GLU A 20 11.59 27.44 54.51
C GLU A 20 13.00 27.10 54.99
N GLN A 21 13.41 25.84 54.90
CA GLN A 21 14.77 25.40 55.22
C GLN A 21 15.81 26.00 54.26
N TRP A 22 15.44 26.20 53.00
CA TRP A 22 16.26 26.89 52.01
C TRP A 22 16.21 28.42 52.14
N GLY A 23 15.45 28.94 53.11
CA GLY A 23 15.32 30.38 53.32
C GLY A 23 14.54 31.10 52.22
N ILE A 24 13.79 30.38 51.39
CA ILE A 24 12.99 30.90 50.28
C ILE A 24 11.54 31.11 50.75
N ARG A 25 11.11 32.37 50.84
CA ARG A 25 9.73 32.75 51.23
C ARG A 25 9.30 33.98 50.44
N LEU A 26 7.99 34.19 50.31
CA LEU A 26 7.43 35.31 49.55
C LEU A 26 7.91 36.67 50.06
N ALA A 27 7.95 36.87 51.38
CA ALA A 27 8.44 38.10 52.00
C ALA A 27 9.88 38.43 51.60
N ARG A 28 10.74 37.40 51.46
CA ARG A 28 12.14 37.56 51.07
C ARG A 28 12.36 37.85 49.58
N LEU A 29 11.40 37.43 48.74
CA LEU A 29 11.35 37.86 47.35
C LEU A 29 10.87 39.31 47.23
N GLN A 30 9.95 39.72 48.10
CA GLN A 30 9.40 41.08 48.14
C GLN A 30 10.40 42.11 48.66
N ASP A 31 11.19 41.77 49.67
CA ASP A 31 12.25 42.63 50.22
C ASP A 31 13.61 42.51 49.48
N GLN A 32 13.65 41.71 48.41
CA GLN A 32 14.83 41.45 47.55
C GLN A 32 16.02 40.79 48.27
N SER A 33 15.84 40.26 49.49
CA SER A 33 16.87 39.48 50.19
C SER A 33 17.12 38.10 49.56
N VAL A 34 16.17 37.61 48.75
CA VAL A 34 16.33 36.46 47.86
C VAL A 34 15.97 36.90 46.45
N THR A 35 16.84 36.64 45.47
CA THR A 35 16.60 36.99 44.07
C THR A 35 15.99 35.83 43.30
N VAL A 36 15.37 36.13 42.15
CA VAL A 36 14.84 35.11 41.23
C VAL A 36 15.97 34.21 40.69
N ALA A 37 17.17 34.74 40.51
CA ALA A 37 18.36 33.98 40.15
C ALA A 37 18.72 32.92 41.21
N MET A 38 18.70 33.29 42.49
CA MET A 38 18.92 32.34 43.59
C MET A 38 17.84 31.26 43.61
N VAL A 39 16.58 31.63 43.40
CA VAL A 39 15.48 30.64 43.31
C VAL A 39 15.69 29.65 42.16
N ARG A 40 16.19 30.11 41.01
CA ARG A 40 16.46 29.26 39.84
C ARG A 40 17.45 28.14 40.17
N GLU A 41 18.41 28.36 41.06
CA GLU A 41 19.37 27.33 41.50
C GLU A 41 18.72 26.18 42.29
N HIS A 42 17.48 26.36 42.78
CA HIS A 42 16.77 25.33 43.55
C HIS A 42 15.80 24.49 42.71
N ILE A 43 15.56 24.87 41.45
CA ILE A 43 14.70 24.13 40.53
C ILE A 43 15.28 22.74 40.25
N GLY A 44 14.44 21.71 40.36
CA GLY A 44 14.80 20.31 40.06
C GLY A 44 15.52 19.58 41.20
N LYS A 45 15.78 20.24 42.34
CA LYS A 45 16.41 19.61 43.50
C LYS A 45 15.47 18.67 44.27
N ASN A 46 14.17 18.95 44.26
CA ASN A 46 13.18 18.10 44.90
C ASN A 46 11.78 18.30 44.27
N PRO A 47 11.10 17.23 43.83
CA PRO A 47 9.78 17.34 43.17
C PRO A 47 8.70 18.03 44.00
N ALA A 48 8.65 17.80 45.31
CA ALA A 48 7.66 18.45 46.19
C ALA A 48 7.98 19.95 46.39
N ALA A 49 9.27 20.28 46.51
CA ALA A 49 9.72 21.67 46.58
C ALA A 49 9.47 22.42 45.26
N ASP A 50 9.62 21.76 44.11
CA ASP A 50 9.38 22.35 42.78
C ASP A 50 7.92 22.78 42.60
N VAL A 51 6.96 21.94 43.00
CA VAL A 51 5.54 22.29 42.97
C VAL A 51 5.24 23.47 43.92
N ALA A 52 5.82 23.45 45.13
CA ALA A 52 5.66 24.54 46.08
C ALA A 52 6.31 25.85 45.59
N LEU A 53 7.43 25.76 44.88
CA LEU A 53 8.17 26.88 44.33
C LEU A 53 7.41 27.52 43.16
N ALA A 54 6.86 26.71 42.24
CA ALA A 54 5.99 27.20 41.18
C ALA A 54 4.76 27.94 41.73
N ALA A 55 4.17 27.43 42.82
CA ALA A 55 3.06 28.09 43.52
C ALA A 55 3.48 29.40 44.21
N LEU A 56 4.66 29.43 44.86
CA LEU A 56 5.23 30.62 45.51
C LEU A 56 5.48 31.74 44.49
N LEU A 57 6.12 31.40 43.37
CA LEU A 57 6.42 32.31 42.27
C LEU A 57 5.15 32.90 41.65
N GLY A 58 4.06 32.13 41.56
CA GLY A 58 2.75 32.66 41.13
C GLY A 58 2.17 33.77 42.00
N ASN A 59 2.65 33.94 43.24
CA ASN A 59 2.26 35.02 44.15
C ASN A 59 3.22 36.22 44.11
N TYR A 60 4.28 36.17 43.30
CA TYR A 60 5.24 37.26 43.08
C TYR A 60 5.24 37.68 41.60
N PRO A 61 4.24 38.47 41.17
CA PRO A 61 3.99 38.76 39.77
C PRO A 61 4.96 39.83 39.23
N THR A 62 6.12 39.40 38.74
CA THR A 62 7.08 40.25 38.01
C THR A 62 7.35 39.69 36.61
N PRO A 63 7.79 40.52 35.63
CA PRO A 63 8.14 40.04 34.29
C PRO A 63 9.21 38.94 34.31
N GLU A 64 10.20 39.07 35.21
CA GLU A 64 11.29 38.10 35.37
C GLU A 64 10.78 36.73 35.83
N VAL A 65 9.85 36.69 36.80
CA VAL A 65 9.24 35.43 37.25
C VAL A 65 8.31 34.84 36.20
N ALA A 66 7.57 35.68 35.47
CA ALA A 66 6.72 35.21 34.39
C ALA A 66 7.54 34.52 33.29
N GLN A 67 8.70 35.08 32.93
CA GLN A 67 9.62 34.46 31.98
C GLN A 67 10.22 33.15 32.52
N LEU A 68 10.64 33.13 33.78
CA LEU A 68 11.15 31.92 34.43
C LEU A 68 10.12 30.77 34.42
N LEU A 69 8.86 31.06 34.70
CA LEU A 69 7.79 30.06 34.71
C LEU A 69 7.51 29.51 33.30
N VAL A 70 7.63 30.34 32.25
CA VAL A 70 7.51 29.87 30.85
C VAL A 70 8.66 28.91 30.51
N GLU A 71 9.91 29.31 30.76
CA GLU A 71 11.09 28.47 30.52
C GLU A 71 11.02 27.14 31.30
N TRP A 72 10.44 27.18 32.50
CA TRP A 72 10.30 26.01 33.34
C TRP A 72 9.16 25.07 32.87
N GLU A 73 8.05 25.61 32.36
CA GLU A 73 6.96 24.80 31.78
C GLU A 73 7.47 23.92 30.64
N GLU A 74 8.33 24.47 29.78
CA GLU A 74 8.90 23.78 28.61
C GLU A 74 9.79 22.58 29.00
N LYS A 75 10.49 22.68 30.13
CA LYS A 75 11.42 21.65 30.61
C LYS A 75 10.78 20.67 31.59
N ALA A 76 9.58 20.97 32.11
CA ALA A 76 8.92 20.16 33.13
C ALA A 76 8.29 18.89 32.54
N SER A 77 8.82 17.72 32.93
CA SER A 77 8.24 16.40 32.59
C SER A 77 7.10 16.00 33.52
N ASP A 78 7.13 16.45 34.79
CA ASP A 78 6.13 16.13 35.79
C ASP A 78 4.76 16.79 35.50
N LYS A 79 3.68 16.01 35.65
CA LYS A 79 2.31 16.45 35.31
C LYS A 79 1.72 17.41 36.34
N GLU A 80 2.05 17.22 37.63
CA GLU A 80 1.56 18.05 38.71
C GLU A 80 2.26 19.41 38.72
N LEU A 81 3.57 19.41 38.52
CA LEU A 81 4.39 20.61 38.33
C LEU A 81 3.91 21.44 37.14
N ARG A 82 3.73 20.82 35.95
CA ARG A 82 3.19 21.54 34.78
C ARG A 82 1.83 22.17 35.04
N HIS A 83 0.96 21.50 35.79
CA HIS A 83 -0.35 22.04 36.12
C HIS A 83 -0.25 23.23 37.09
N GLU A 84 0.66 23.17 38.07
CA GLU A 84 0.90 24.30 38.98
C GLU A 84 1.53 25.50 38.27
N ILE A 85 2.53 25.28 37.39
CA ILE A 85 3.14 26.35 36.58
C ILE A 85 2.08 27.06 35.72
N ARG A 86 1.21 26.31 35.04
CA ARG A 86 0.10 26.89 34.25
C ARG A 86 -0.86 27.71 35.10
N ARG A 87 -1.17 27.25 36.32
CA ARG A 87 -2.03 28.01 37.25
C ARG A 87 -1.36 29.31 37.69
N SER A 88 -0.07 29.29 37.99
CA SER A 88 0.72 30.48 38.32
C SER A 88 0.77 31.48 37.16
N LEU A 89 1.03 31.02 35.93
CA LEU A 89 1.01 31.85 34.72
C LEU A 89 -0.38 32.45 34.46
N TYR A 90 -1.45 31.70 34.68
CA TYR A 90 -2.82 32.19 34.55
C TYR A 90 -3.16 33.28 35.59
N LYS A 91 -2.69 33.14 36.84
CA LYS A 91 -2.84 34.19 37.85
C LYS A 91 -2.08 35.47 37.49
N MET A 92 -0.93 35.34 36.83
CA MET A 92 -0.14 36.49 36.37
C MET A 92 -0.80 37.18 35.17
N SER A 93 -1.38 36.43 34.23
CA SER A 93 -2.09 37.01 33.09
C SER A 93 -3.34 37.78 33.51
N GLN A 94 -4.07 37.31 34.53
CA GLN A 94 -5.18 38.07 35.14
C GLN A 94 -4.75 39.43 35.73
N LYS A 95 -3.46 39.60 36.05
CA LYS A 95 -2.87 40.86 36.55
C LYS A 95 -2.20 41.68 35.44
N GLY A 96 -2.39 41.32 34.17
CA GLY A 96 -1.85 42.05 33.01
C GLY A 96 -0.40 41.72 32.67
N LEU A 97 0.23 40.74 33.32
CA LEU A 97 1.59 40.31 33.03
C LEU A 97 1.56 39.10 32.09
N VAL A 98 1.78 39.36 30.80
CA VAL A 98 1.90 38.32 29.77
C VAL A 98 3.38 38.09 29.50
N ALA A 99 3.89 36.92 29.89
CA ALA A 99 5.26 36.52 29.56
C ALA A 99 5.42 36.36 28.04
N LYS A 100 6.58 36.76 27.52
CA LYS A 100 6.92 36.58 26.10
C LYS A 100 7.26 35.12 25.88
N ARG A 101 6.27 34.35 25.42
CA ARG A 101 6.54 33.02 24.85
C ARG A 101 7.26 33.23 23.53
N GLU A 102 8.47 32.71 23.41
CA GLU A 102 9.04 32.50 22.08
C GLU A 102 8.12 31.47 21.41
N SER A 103 7.29 31.93 20.47
CA SER A 103 6.66 31.02 19.52
C SER A 103 7.80 30.17 18.96
N PRO A 104 7.70 28.83 18.95
CA PRO A 104 8.72 28.03 18.29
C PRO A 104 8.86 28.62 16.89
N THR A 105 10.06 29.14 16.61
CA THR A 105 10.43 29.48 15.24
C THR A 105 10.07 28.23 14.44
N PRO A 106 9.27 28.32 13.36
CA PRO A 106 9.01 27.15 12.58
C PRO A 106 10.40 26.63 12.21
N ALA A 107 10.74 25.44 12.72
CA ALA A 107 11.75 24.64 12.08
C ALA A 107 11.43 24.74 10.59
N ILE A 108 12.43 25.02 9.76
CA ILE A 108 12.28 24.86 8.32
C ILE A 108 11.95 23.37 8.16
N PHE A 109 10.67 23.03 8.26
CA PHE A 109 10.16 21.71 7.97
C PHE A 109 10.45 21.60 6.50
N ALA A 110 11.43 20.76 6.15
CA ALA A 110 11.46 20.21 4.81
C ALA A 110 10.01 19.81 4.50
N PRO A 111 9.40 20.31 3.41
CA PRO A 111 8.03 19.95 3.08
C PRO A 111 7.96 18.42 3.13
N LEU A 112 7.02 17.88 3.92
CA LEU A 112 6.87 16.43 3.97
C LEU A 112 6.52 15.98 2.57
N GLU A 113 7.46 15.27 1.95
CA GLU A 113 7.29 14.75 0.60
C GLU A 113 6.07 13.83 0.57
N PRO A 114 5.31 13.83 -0.54
CA PRO A 114 4.24 12.87 -0.75
C PRO A 114 4.76 11.43 -0.67
N GLU A 115 3.85 10.52 -0.30
CA GLU A 115 4.09 9.09 -0.27
C GLU A 115 3.36 8.44 -1.45
N GLY A 116 4.03 7.50 -2.12
CA GLY A 116 3.44 6.68 -3.18
C GLY A 116 3.29 5.24 -2.71
N TYR A 117 2.22 4.58 -3.16
CA TYR A 117 2.00 3.15 -2.92
C TYR A 117 1.53 2.48 -4.20
N LEU A 118 1.96 1.23 -4.41
CA LEU A 118 1.55 0.40 -5.54
C LEU A 118 1.16 -1.01 -5.08
N SER A 119 0.12 -1.55 -5.70
CA SER A 119 -0.23 -2.98 -5.63
C SER A 119 0.62 -3.78 -6.63
N PRO A 120 0.64 -5.12 -6.55
CA PRO A 120 1.09 -5.91 -7.70
C PRO A 120 0.19 -5.63 -8.92
N ILE A 121 0.75 -5.81 -10.11
CA ILE A 121 0.00 -5.79 -11.37
C ILE A 121 -0.47 -7.22 -11.68
N ASP A 122 -1.72 -7.37 -12.09
CA ASP A 122 -2.29 -8.67 -12.46
C ASP A 122 -2.06 -9.03 -13.94
N GLY A 123 -2.55 -10.20 -14.34
CA GLY A 123 -2.46 -10.71 -15.71
C GLY A 123 -3.24 -9.91 -16.74
N SER A 124 -4.33 -9.24 -16.35
CA SER A 124 -5.09 -8.32 -17.22
C SER A 124 -4.39 -6.96 -17.35
N GLY A 125 -3.44 -6.66 -16.46
CA GLY A 125 -2.65 -5.44 -16.45
C GLY A 125 -3.17 -4.38 -15.49
N ASP A 126 -4.12 -4.71 -14.61
CA ASP A 126 -4.67 -3.80 -13.62
C ASP A 126 -3.75 -3.68 -12.42
N ARG A 127 -3.62 -2.44 -11.93
CA ARG A 127 -2.89 -2.11 -10.69
C ARG A 127 -3.57 -0.96 -9.96
N LEU A 128 -3.51 -1.01 -8.64
CA LEU A 128 -3.95 0.03 -7.74
C LEU A 128 -2.76 0.89 -7.28
N LEU A 129 -2.90 2.20 -7.42
CA LEU A 129 -1.90 3.19 -7.04
C LEU A 129 -2.49 4.18 -6.04
N TRP A 130 -1.77 4.50 -4.98
CA TRP A 130 -2.12 5.59 -4.07
C TRP A 130 -1.03 6.64 -4.01
N ILE A 131 -1.46 7.91 -3.94
CA ILE A 131 -0.59 9.04 -3.61
C ILE A 131 -1.17 9.75 -2.39
N VAL A 132 -0.33 9.99 -1.40
CA VAL A 132 -0.72 10.61 -0.14
C VAL A 132 0.15 11.83 0.12
N LYS A 133 -0.45 13.01 0.21
CA LYS A 133 0.26 14.26 0.49
C LYS A 133 -0.18 14.86 1.82
N PRO A 134 0.74 15.13 2.76
CA PRO A 134 0.42 15.83 4.00
C PRO A 134 -0.09 17.26 3.75
N LYS A 135 -1.15 17.65 4.46
CA LYS A 135 -1.70 19.01 4.41
C LYS A 135 -1.10 19.92 5.49
N ALA A 136 -0.94 21.19 5.16
CA ALA A 136 -0.72 22.23 6.17
C ALA A 136 -1.95 22.31 7.09
N GLY A 137 -1.76 22.23 8.40
CA GLY A 137 -2.84 22.18 9.39
C GLY A 137 -3.35 20.79 9.75
N GLY A 138 -2.77 19.73 9.17
CA GLY A 138 -3.07 18.33 9.52
C GLY A 138 -4.02 17.63 8.53
N GLY A 139 -4.00 16.30 8.57
CA GLY A 139 -4.68 15.46 7.56
C GLY A 139 -3.83 15.21 6.32
N LEU A 140 -4.36 14.39 5.41
CA LEU A 140 -3.70 13.92 4.20
C LEU A 140 -4.67 14.09 3.03
N HIS A 141 -4.20 14.67 1.93
CA HIS A 141 -4.82 14.45 0.63
C HIS A 141 -4.45 13.06 0.15
N TYR A 142 -5.44 12.30 -0.27
CA TYR A 142 -5.32 10.92 -0.74
C TYR A 142 -5.95 10.84 -2.12
N LEU A 143 -5.16 10.39 -3.10
CA LEU A 143 -5.62 10.05 -4.45
C LEU A 143 -5.37 8.56 -4.66
N SER A 144 -6.42 7.85 -5.05
CA SER A 144 -6.39 6.45 -5.45
C SER A 144 -6.70 6.34 -6.92
N ALA A 145 -6.04 5.42 -7.62
CA ALA A 145 -6.34 5.14 -9.02
C ALA A 145 -6.17 3.65 -9.33
N VAL A 146 -7.05 3.11 -10.18
CA VAL A 146 -6.86 1.83 -10.86
C VAL A 146 -6.45 2.13 -12.30
N VAL A 147 -5.29 1.64 -12.69
CA VAL A 147 -4.72 1.83 -14.02
C VAL A 147 -4.49 0.47 -14.66
N ASN A 148 -4.95 0.31 -15.90
CA ASN A 148 -4.69 -0.86 -16.72
C ASN A 148 -3.55 -0.61 -17.72
N GLU A 149 -2.66 -1.58 -17.85
CA GLU A 149 -1.68 -1.66 -18.93
C GLU A 149 -2.18 -2.63 -20.02
N PRO A 150 -2.51 -2.19 -21.25
CA PRO A 150 -2.40 -0.83 -21.80
C PRO A 150 -3.71 0.00 -21.75
N GLY A 151 -4.77 -0.50 -21.11
CA GLY A 151 -6.13 0.05 -21.18
C GLY A 151 -6.32 1.49 -20.64
N GLY A 152 -5.39 2.00 -19.83
CA GLY A 152 -5.44 3.36 -19.29
C GLY A 152 -6.06 3.45 -17.89
N LEU A 153 -6.37 4.66 -17.45
CA LEU A 153 -7.01 4.94 -16.17
C LEU A 153 -8.46 4.42 -16.20
N GLN A 154 -8.80 3.48 -15.31
CA GLN A 154 -10.13 2.88 -15.23
C GLN A 154 -10.99 3.47 -14.11
N TYR A 155 -10.35 3.88 -13.02
CA TYR A 155 -11.03 4.44 -11.85
C TYR A 155 -10.08 5.35 -11.08
N PHE A 156 -10.63 6.39 -10.45
CA PHE A 156 -9.91 7.20 -9.48
C PHE A 156 -10.83 7.76 -8.40
N ASP A 157 -10.27 8.07 -7.25
CA ASP A 157 -10.96 8.69 -6.13
C ASP A 157 -10.04 9.65 -5.37
N PHE A 158 -10.60 10.73 -4.85
CA PHE A 158 -9.89 11.72 -4.06
C PHE A 158 -10.59 11.96 -2.73
N ALA A 159 -9.84 11.87 -1.63
CA ALA A 159 -10.37 12.08 -0.30
C ALA A 159 -9.39 12.81 0.62
N GLU A 160 -9.93 13.43 1.67
CA GLU A 160 -9.15 13.86 2.81
C GLU A 160 -9.23 12.82 3.92
N ILE A 161 -8.08 12.26 4.31
CA ILE A 161 -8.00 11.23 5.33
C ILE A 161 -6.98 11.62 6.41
N ASN A 162 -6.94 10.85 7.50
CA ASN A 162 -5.87 10.97 8.49
C ASN A 162 -4.95 9.74 8.44
N ARG A 163 -3.78 9.84 9.09
CA ARG A 163 -2.78 8.75 9.15
C ARG A 163 -3.36 7.45 9.72
N LYS A 164 -4.32 7.51 10.65
CA LYS A 164 -4.98 6.33 11.22
C LYS A 164 -5.82 5.61 10.16
N LYS A 165 -6.61 6.35 9.37
CA LYS A 165 -7.43 5.81 8.29
C LYS A 165 -6.57 5.20 7.17
N LEU A 166 -5.47 5.86 6.78
CA LEU A 166 -4.52 5.30 5.81
C LEU A 166 -3.96 3.95 6.28
N ARG A 167 -3.50 3.85 7.54
CA ARG A 167 -3.00 2.59 8.12
C ARG A 167 -4.08 1.51 8.12
N GLN A 168 -5.31 1.87 8.50
CA GLN A 168 -6.44 0.93 8.48
C GLN A 168 -6.74 0.44 7.07
N MET A 169 -6.75 1.32 6.06
CA MET A 169 -6.96 0.93 4.66
C MET A 169 -5.87 -0.01 4.16
N ARG A 170 -4.60 0.26 4.46
CA ARG A 170 -3.49 -0.65 4.11
C ARG A 170 -3.67 -2.04 4.73
N GLU A 171 -4.07 -2.08 6.01
CA GLU A 171 -4.31 -3.34 6.71
C GLU A 171 -5.53 -4.10 6.15
N ASP A 172 -6.63 -3.41 5.87
CA ASP A 172 -7.83 -4.01 5.28
C ASP A 172 -7.54 -4.59 3.88
N PHE A 173 -6.74 -3.91 3.06
CA PHE A 173 -6.28 -4.44 1.76
C PHE A 173 -5.42 -5.70 1.92
N ALA A 174 -4.45 -5.67 2.83
CA ALA A 174 -3.58 -6.81 3.07
C ALA A 174 -4.33 -8.04 3.60
N THR A 175 -5.32 -7.84 4.48
CA THR A 175 -5.99 -8.93 5.20
C THR A 175 -7.27 -9.42 4.53
N ARG A 176 -8.10 -8.52 3.98
CA ARG A 176 -9.40 -8.90 3.38
C ARG A 176 -9.28 -9.20 1.89
N MET A 177 -8.50 -8.37 1.19
CA MET A 177 -8.30 -8.50 -0.26
C MET A 177 -7.06 -9.32 -0.61
N HIS A 178 -6.31 -9.80 0.39
CA HIS A 178 -5.05 -10.54 0.22
C HIS A 178 -4.05 -9.81 -0.69
N MET A 179 -4.12 -8.48 -0.74
CA MET A 179 -3.35 -7.62 -1.62
C MET A 179 -2.60 -6.58 -0.81
N ARG A 180 -1.26 -6.67 -0.80
CA ARG A 180 -0.42 -5.72 -0.08
C ARG A 180 -0.01 -4.59 -1.01
N LEU A 181 -0.15 -3.35 -0.54
CA LEU A 181 0.47 -2.20 -1.18
C LEU A 181 1.87 -1.98 -0.62
N VAL A 182 2.86 -1.82 -1.51
CA VAL A 182 4.25 -1.49 -1.18
C VAL A 182 4.52 -0.02 -1.44
N GLU A 183 5.48 0.55 -0.72
CA GLU A 183 5.86 1.95 -0.87
C GLU A 183 6.71 2.16 -2.13
N ALA A 184 6.43 3.23 -2.87
CA ALA A 184 7.13 3.55 -4.10
C ALA A 184 7.35 5.05 -4.24
N PRO A 185 8.32 5.48 -5.07
CA PRO A 185 8.52 6.90 -5.34
C PRO A 185 7.21 7.53 -5.83
N TRP A 186 6.72 8.55 -5.13
CA TRP A 186 5.44 9.18 -5.47
C TRP A 186 5.42 9.74 -6.89
N ARG A 187 6.58 10.20 -7.40
CA ARG A 187 6.74 10.68 -8.78
C ARG A 187 6.49 9.59 -9.80
N TYR A 188 6.90 8.36 -9.50
CA TYR A 188 6.63 7.21 -10.35
C TYR A 188 5.12 6.89 -10.33
N CYS A 189 4.49 6.84 -9.15
CA CYS A 189 3.03 6.68 -9.06
C CYS A 189 2.27 7.75 -9.85
N ASP A 190 2.67 9.02 -9.73
CA ASP A 190 2.07 10.16 -10.46
C ASP A 190 2.26 10.03 -11.97
N ALA A 191 3.46 9.66 -12.43
CA ALA A 191 3.75 9.41 -13.84
C ALA A 191 2.85 8.31 -14.42
N VAL A 192 2.69 7.22 -13.67
CA VAL A 192 1.89 6.07 -14.07
C VAL A 192 0.39 6.38 -14.10
N MET A 193 -0.12 7.11 -13.10
CA MET A 193 -1.51 7.58 -13.11
C MET A 193 -1.76 8.54 -14.28
N TYR A 194 -0.81 9.44 -14.55
CA TYR A 194 -0.92 10.40 -15.66
C TYR A 194 -0.85 9.72 -17.03
N GLU A 195 0.03 8.74 -17.22
CA GLU A 195 0.05 7.93 -18.43
C GLU A 195 -1.27 7.18 -18.65
N GLY A 196 -1.83 6.62 -17.57
CA GLY A 196 -3.16 6.00 -17.60
C GLY A 196 -4.23 7.00 -18.07
N TYR A 197 -4.20 8.22 -17.53
CA TYR A 197 -5.09 9.30 -17.92
C TYR A 197 -4.96 9.66 -19.41
N GLU A 198 -3.74 9.83 -19.93
CA GLU A 198 -3.53 10.15 -21.34
C GLU A 198 -4.11 9.07 -22.26
N ARG A 199 -3.95 7.79 -21.91
CA ARG A 199 -4.55 6.68 -22.66
C ARG A 199 -6.07 6.67 -22.59
N ALA A 200 -6.66 6.92 -21.42
CA ALA A 200 -8.11 6.99 -21.25
C ALA A 200 -8.72 8.16 -22.03
N LYS A 201 -8.06 9.33 -22.02
CA LYS A 201 -8.46 10.53 -22.75
C LYS A 201 -8.59 10.29 -24.26
N THR A 202 -7.69 9.50 -24.85
CA THR A 202 -7.78 9.17 -26.28
C THR A 202 -9.03 8.37 -26.65
N ARG A 203 -9.78 7.85 -25.68
CA ARG A 203 -10.97 7.01 -25.85
C ARG A 203 -12.31 7.71 -25.51
N GLU A 204 -12.32 9.04 -25.37
CA GLU A 204 -13.49 9.87 -25.02
C GLU A 204 -14.14 9.51 -23.66
N ASP A 205 -13.34 9.43 -22.59
CA ASP A 205 -13.85 9.25 -21.24
C ASP A 205 -14.31 10.57 -20.60
N LYS A 206 -15.52 10.59 -20.02
CA LYS A 206 -16.18 11.78 -19.45
C LYS A 206 -15.58 12.21 -18.10
N ASP A 207 -14.83 11.34 -17.44
CA ASP A 207 -14.24 11.60 -16.13
C ASP A 207 -12.80 12.14 -16.21
N ALA A 208 -12.28 12.35 -17.42
CA ALA A 208 -10.94 12.87 -17.69
C ALA A 208 -10.66 14.23 -16.99
N ASP A 209 -11.61 15.16 -17.04
CA ASP A 209 -11.42 16.49 -16.45
C ASP A 209 -11.40 16.45 -14.91
N ALA A 210 -12.13 15.50 -14.30
CA ALA A 210 -12.17 15.34 -12.85
C ALA A 210 -10.84 14.80 -12.30
N TYR A 211 -10.17 13.89 -13.01
CA TYR A 211 -8.84 13.41 -12.60
C TYR A 211 -7.82 14.56 -12.53
N LEU A 212 -7.75 15.41 -13.56
CA LEU A 212 -6.83 16.55 -13.57
C LEU A 212 -7.15 17.51 -12.42
N ALA A 213 -8.42 17.82 -12.19
CA ALA A 213 -8.84 18.66 -11.08
C ALA A 213 -8.33 18.11 -9.73
N PHE A 214 -8.51 16.82 -9.45
CA PHE A 214 -8.02 16.21 -8.22
C PHE A 214 -6.50 16.16 -8.13
N ARG A 215 -5.81 15.88 -9.25
CA ARG A 215 -4.34 15.92 -9.30
C ARG A 215 -3.82 17.30 -8.91
N THR A 216 -4.47 18.39 -9.32
CA THR A 216 -4.03 19.76 -8.97
C THR A 216 -4.06 20.07 -7.47
N HIS A 217 -4.89 19.37 -6.68
CA HIS A 217 -4.85 19.48 -5.23
C HIS A 217 -3.55 18.91 -4.63
N LEU A 218 -2.95 17.93 -5.30
CA LEU A 218 -1.69 17.31 -4.90
C LEU A 218 -0.50 18.05 -5.52
N PHE A 219 -0.53 18.30 -6.84
CA PHE A 219 0.61 18.77 -7.60
C PHE A 219 0.22 19.84 -8.61
N THR A 220 0.92 20.97 -8.57
CA THR A 220 0.80 22.04 -9.57
C THR A 220 1.72 21.82 -10.76
N ALA A 221 2.83 21.09 -10.58
CA ALA A 221 3.75 20.76 -11.66
C ALA A 221 3.14 19.67 -12.58
N PRO A 222 3.44 19.71 -13.88
CA PRO A 222 3.05 18.64 -14.79
C PRO A 222 3.70 17.32 -14.36
N ALA A 223 3.00 16.21 -14.60
CA ALA A 223 3.59 14.89 -14.41
C ALA A 223 4.74 14.74 -15.41
N GLN A 224 5.84 14.14 -14.96
CA GLN A 224 6.96 13.83 -15.84
C GLN A 224 6.95 12.33 -16.11
N PRO A 225 7.24 11.88 -17.35
CA PRO A 225 7.52 10.48 -17.59
C PRO A 225 8.70 10.03 -16.72
N VAL A 226 8.53 8.92 -16.01
CA VAL A 226 9.57 8.33 -15.16
C VAL A 226 9.68 6.85 -15.52
N GLU A 227 10.90 6.39 -15.75
CA GLU A 227 11.17 4.95 -15.91
C GLU A 227 10.86 4.19 -14.61
N VAL A 228 10.65 2.87 -14.71
CA VAL A 228 10.47 2.05 -13.52
C VAL A 228 11.72 2.17 -12.64
N PRO A 229 11.62 2.58 -11.36
CA PRO A 229 12.76 2.92 -10.50
C PRO A 229 13.56 1.70 -9.99
N LEU A 230 13.84 0.74 -10.87
CA LEU A 230 14.50 -0.53 -10.56
C LEU A 230 15.97 -0.39 -10.23
N SER A 231 16.68 0.58 -10.82
CA SER A 231 18.12 0.78 -10.60
C SER A 231 18.50 1.05 -9.14
N THR A 232 17.53 1.46 -8.32
CA THR A 232 17.71 1.63 -6.87
C THR A 232 17.83 0.28 -6.14
N TYR A 233 17.27 -0.79 -6.72
CA TYR A 233 17.11 -2.09 -6.06
C TYR A 233 17.84 -3.22 -6.77
N LEU A 234 18.00 -3.15 -8.09
CA LEU A 234 18.47 -4.22 -8.96
C LEU A 234 19.51 -3.70 -9.95
N ASP A 235 20.51 -4.52 -10.20
CA ASP A 235 21.49 -4.32 -11.26
C ASP A 235 21.00 -5.00 -12.55
N THR A 236 20.45 -4.19 -13.46
CA THR A 236 19.87 -4.67 -14.72
C THR A 236 20.91 -5.35 -15.62
N GLU A 237 22.16 -4.88 -15.62
CA GLU A 237 23.21 -5.46 -16.47
C GLU A 237 23.64 -6.83 -15.93
N ALA A 238 23.85 -6.94 -14.62
CA ALA A 238 24.15 -8.22 -13.99
C ALA A 238 23.03 -9.25 -14.19
N ILE A 239 21.77 -8.82 -14.07
CA ILE A 239 20.60 -9.69 -14.32
C ILE A 239 20.53 -10.13 -15.78
N ALA A 240 20.81 -9.23 -16.73
CA ALA A 240 20.81 -9.56 -18.15
C ALA A 240 21.90 -10.57 -18.53
N ALA A 241 23.01 -10.62 -17.78
CA ALA A 241 24.12 -11.53 -18.01
C ALA A 241 23.93 -12.90 -17.34
N ASP A 242 23.07 -13.00 -16.33
CA ASP A 242 22.83 -14.24 -15.59
C ASP A 242 21.75 -15.11 -16.26
N ALA A 243 22.20 -16.06 -17.08
CA ALA A 243 21.32 -17.00 -17.76
C ALA A 243 20.54 -17.92 -16.80
N ILE A 244 21.01 -18.13 -15.57
CA ILE A 244 20.34 -19.02 -14.60
C ILE A 244 19.00 -18.40 -14.19
N LEU A 245 18.93 -17.08 -14.02
CA LEU A 245 17.68 -16.36 -13.69
C LEU A 245 16.59 -16.64 -14.73
N LEU A 246 16.94 -16.60 -16.01
CA LEU A 246 16.00 -16.88 -17.08
C LEU A 246 15.64 -18.38 -17.13
N GLN A 247 16.61 -19.28 -17.01
CA GLN A 247 16.38 -20.74 -17.03
C GLN A 247 15.45 -21.21 -15.91
N THR A 248 15.49 -20.55 -14.75
CA THR A 248 14.70 -20.89 -13.57
C THR A 248 13.46 -20.02 -13.40
N SER A 249 13.13 -19.20 -14.40
CA SER A 249 12.05 -18.21 -14.33
C SER A 249 10.66 -18.82 -14.15
N ALA A 250 10.44 -20.07 -14.56
CA ALA A 250 9.18 -20.79 -14.34
C ALA A 250 8.81 -20.92 -12.85
N LEU A 251 9.79 -20.87 -11.93
CA LEU A 251 9.54 -20.90 -10.49
C LEU A 251 8.71 -19.71 -10.00
N MET A 252 8.67 -18.60 -10.75
CA MET A 252 7.86 -17.43 -10.39
C MET A 252 6.37 -17.71 -10.37
N LEU A 253 5.89 -18.72 -11.09
CA LEU A 253 4.47 -19.10 -11.10
C LEU A 253 3.99 -19.64 -9.75
N HIS A 254 4.91 -19.94 -8.83
CA HIS A 254 4.58 -20.27 -7.44
C HIS A 254 4.39 -19.04 -6.54
N GLU A 255 4.79 -17.85 -6.99
CA GLU A 255 4.57 -16.62 -6.24
C GLU A 255 3.10 -16.17 -6.39
N PRO A 256 2.49 -15.62 -5.33
CA PRO A 256 1.06 -15.27 -5.34
C PRO A 256 0.70 -14.21 -6.39
N GLU A 257 1.63 -13.33 -6.74
CA GLU A 257 1.40 -12.26 -7.73
C GLU A 257 1.13 -12.79 -9.15
N PHE A 258 1.58 -14.00 -9.47
CA PHE A 258 1.40 -14.59 -10.80
C PHE A 258 0.17 -15.50 -10.91
N GLN A 259 -0.61 -15.68 -9.84
CA GLN A 259 -1.81 -16.51 -9.89
C GLN A 259 -2.87 -15.95 -10.83
N SER A 260 -2.99 -14.62 -10.91
CA SER A 260 -3.90 -13.92 -11.82
C SER A 260 -3.35 -13.78 -13.24
N TRP A 261 -2.17 -14.31 -13.53
CA TRP A 261 -1.51 -14.18 -14.84
C TRP A 261 -1.87 -15.28 -15.83
N LEU A 262 -2.53 -16.34 -15.35
CA LEU A 262 -3.07 -17.36 -16.24
C LEU A 262 -4.03 -16.72 -17.25
N LEU A 263 -4.08 -17.29 -18.46
CA LEU A 263 -4.98 -16.80 -19.50
C LEU A 263 -6.42 -16.79 -18.99
N ASP A 264 -7.19 -15.80 -19.45
CA ASP A 264 -8.64 -15.81 -19.23
C ASP A 264 -9.30 -16.97 -19.97
N HIS A 265 -10.56 -17.22 -19.61
CA HIS A 265 -11.34 -18.32 -20.20
C HIS A 265 -11.46 -18.22 -21.72
N GLU A 266 -11.65 -17.03 -22.30
CA GLU A 266 -11.81 -16.87 -23.74
C GLU A 266 -10.53 -17.28 -24.50
N ARG A 267 -9.38 -16.81 -24.02
CA ARG A 267 -8.07 -17.12 -24.60
C ARG A 267 -7.65 -18.55 -24.33
N GLY A 268 -7.95 -19.08 -23.14
CA GLY A 268 -7.67 -20.45 -22.76
C GLY A 268 -8.41 -21.47 -23.62
N HIS A 269 -9.72 -21.26 -23.80
CA HIS A 269 -10.62 -22.16 -24.54
C HIS A 269 -10.20 -22.34 -26.00
N HIS A 270 -9.65 -21.29 -26.63
CA HIS A 270 -9.13 -21.38 -27.99
C HIS A 270 -8.08 -22.50 -28.18
N TYR A 271 -7.31 -22.79 -27.14
CA TYR A 271 -6.25 -23.80 -27.18
C TYR A 271 -6.70 -25.16 -26.67
N THR A 272 -7.72 -25.24 -25.81
CA THR A 272 -8.27 -26.52 -25.33
C THR A 272 -8.88 -27.32 -26.48
N ASP A 273 -9.59 -26.66 -27.41
CA ASP A 273 -10.09 -27.26 -28.65
C ASP A 273 -8.97 -27.90 -29.49
N LYS A 274 -7.86 -27.17 -29.68
CA LYS A 274 -6.70 -27.65 -30.44
C LYS A 274 -6.07 -28.88 -29.76
N ILE A 275 -6.02 -28.90 -28.42
CA ILE A 275 -5.49 -30.04 -27.66
C ILE A 275 -6.43 -31.25 -27.74
N SER A 276 -7.75 -31.05 -27.62
CA SER A 276 -8.75 -32.11 -27.75
C SER A 276 -8.64 -32.82 -29.11
N GLN A 277 -8.47 -32.06 -30.19
CA GLN A 277 -8.24 -32.62 -31.53
C GLN A 277 -6.95 -33.46 -31.64
N VAL A 278 -5.89 -33.10 -30.93
CA VAL A 278 -4.65 -33.88 -30.89
C VAL A 278 -4.85 -35.19 -30.13
N GLN A 279 -5.57 -35.17 -29.02
CA GLN A 279 -5.81 -36.35 -28.18
C GLN A 279 -6.83 -37.33 -28.78
N GLU A 280 -7.89 -36.82 -29.41
CA GLU A 280 -8.97 -37.61 -30.02
C GLU A 280 -8.66 -38.02 -31.47
N SER A 281 -7.45 -37.74 -31.96
CA SER A 281 -7.07 -38.02 -33.33
C SER A 281 -7.26 -39.52 -33.66
N PRO A 282 -8.09 -39.87 -34.66
CA PRO A 282 -8.39 -41.26 -35.00
C PRO A 282 -7.20 -42.03 -35.64
N LEU A 283 -6.10 -41.33 -35.91
CA LEU A 283 -4.83 -41.94 -36.29
C LEU A 283 -4.16 -42.53 -35.04
N ILE A 284 -3.84 -43.82 -35.06
CA ILE A 284 -3.05 -44.47 -34.00
C ILE A 284 -1.64 -43.86 -34.00
N LEU A 285 -1.45 -42.81 -33.21
CA LEU A 285 -0.17 -42.14 -33.00
C LEU A 285 0.54 -42.77 -31.80
N ASN A 286 1.86 -42.97 -31.90
CA ASN A 286 2.67 -43.31 -30.74
C ASN A 286 2.66 -42.13 -29.75
N ARG A 287 2.77 -42.39 -28.44
CA ARG A 287 2.85 -41.38 -27.37
C ARG A 287 3.84 -40.27 -27.67
N PHE A 288 5.00 -40.58 -28.27
CA PHE A 288 5.99 -39.58 -28.66
C PHE A 288 5.45 -38.58 -29.69
N GLN A 289 4.72 -39.05 -30.70
CA GLN A 289 4.12 -38.19 -31.74
C GLN A 289 2.95 -37.36 -31.21
N GLN A 290 2.18 -37.89 -30.25
CA GLN A 290 1.15 -37.11 -29.56
C GLN A 290 1.78 -36.00 -28.72
N GLN A 291 2.87 -36.29 -28.01
CA GLN A 291 3.58 -35.32 -27.19
C GLN A 291 4.23 -34.20 -28.02
N ASP A 292 4.80 -34.55 -29.17
CA ASP A 292 5.37 -33.59 -30.13
C ASP A 292 4.30 -32.64 -30.71
N ARG A 293 3.12 -33.18 -31.06
CA ARG A 293 1.97 -32.35 -31.48
C ARG A 293 1.47 -31.45 -30.37
N LEU A 294 1.38 -31.96 -29.14
CA LEU A 294 0.99 -31.16 -27.98
C LEU A 294 1.97 -29.99 -27.77
N GLN A 295 3.27 -30.27 -27.82
CA GLN A 295 4.31 -29.25 -27.71
C GLN A 295 4.21 -28.23 -28.85
N THR A 296 3.86 -28.67 -30.07
CA THR A 296 3.61 -27.75 -31.19
C THR A 296 2.47 -26.78 -30.90
N VAL A 297 1.35 -27.25 -30.30
CA VAL A 297 0.24 -26.36 -29.91
C VAL A 297 0.69 -25.35 -28.84
N ILE A 298 1.44 -25.80 -27.83
CA ILE A 298 1.98 -24.93 -26.77
C ILE A 298 2.95 -23.89 -27.35
N ASP A 299 3.85 -24.30 -28.23
CA ASP A 299 4.81 -23.41 -28.90
C ASP A 299 4.08 -22.32 -29.70
N SER A 300 3.07 -22.70 -30.49
CA SER A 300 2.26 -21.75 -31.26
C SER A 300 1.52 -20.78 -30.35
N ALA A 301 0.89 -21.28 -29.28
CA ALA A 301 0.22 -20.43 -28.28
C ALA A 301 1.17 -19.46 -27.59
N THR A 302 2.38 -19.92 -27.27
CA THR A 302 3.43 -19.11 -26.62
C THR A 302 3.97 -18.03 -27.55
N ILE A 303 4.04 -18.26 -28.85
CA ILE A 303 4.37 -17.21 -29.81
C ILE A 303 3.23 -16.20 -29.87
N GLU A 304 2.00 -16.67 -30.13
CA GLU A 304 0.80 -15.85 -30.36
C GLU A 304 0.45 -14.93 -29.17
N VAL A 305 0.57 -15.41 -27.93
CA VAL A 305 0.22 -14.62 -26.74
C VAL A 305 1.24 -13.51 -26.45
N PHE A 306 2.50 -13.73 -26.81
CA PHE A 306 3.61 -12.86 -26.43
C PHE A 306 4.26 -12.14 -27.62
N GLU A 307 3.65 -12.19 -28.81
CA GLU A 307 4.12 -11.44 -29.97
C GLU A 307 3.58 -9.99 -30.00
N GLY A 308 4.24 -9.14 -30.79
CA GLY A 308 3.80 -7.77 -31.05
C GLY A 308 3.60 -6.92 -29.78
N GLU A 309 2.50 -6.16 -29.76
CA GLU A 309 2.17 -5.26 -28.65
C GLU A 309 1.87 -6.00 -27.34
N ALA A 310 1.33 -7.22 -27.42
CA ALA A 310 1.07 -8.05 -26.24
C ALA A 310 2.36 -8.43 -25.52
N GLY A 311 3.40 -8.81 -26.27
CA GLY A 311 4.74 -9.08 -25.72
C GLY A 311 5.34 -7.87 -25.00
N VAL A 312 5.21 -6.68 -25.60
CA VAL A 312 5.67 -5.42 -24.99
C VAL A 312 4.90 -5.13 -23.70
N ALA A 313 3.58 -5.33 -23.68
CA ALA A 313 2.76 -5.17 -22.49
C ALA A 313 3.17 -6.14 -21.37
N TYR A 314 3.38 -7.42 -21.68
CA TYR A 314 3.86 -8.42 -20.71
C TYR A 314 5.24 -8.08 -20.17
N ALA A 315 6.17 -7.66 -21.03
CA ALA A 315 7.49 -7.25 -20.59
C ALA A 315 7.43 -6.09 -19.61
N ARG A 316 6.58 -5.10 -19.87
CA ARG A 316 6.36 -3.98 -18.95
C ARG A 316 5.73 -4.44 -17.64
N ARG A 317 4.69 -5.27 -17.68
CA ARG A 317 4.05 -5.82 -16.47
C ARG A 317 5.08 -6.56 -15.61
N LEU A 318 5.96 -7.35 -16.21
CA LEU A 318 7.03 -8.07 -15.51
C LEU A 318 8.06 -7.12 -14.89
N GLU A 319 8.37 -6.02 -15.55
CA GLU A 319 9.27 -4.98 -15.03
C GLU A 319 8.68 -4.29 -13.79
N GLU A 320 7.38 -3.99 -13.82
CA GLU A 320 6.67 -3.42 -12.68
C GLU A 320 6.49 -4.43 -11.53
N THR A 321 6.21 -5.71 -11.85
CA THR A 321 6.20 -6.79 -10.87
C THR A 321 7.58 -6.97 -10.24
N ALA A 322 8.67 -6.82 -11.00
CA ALA A 322 10.02 -6.86 -10.46
C ALA A 322 10.24 -5.73 -9.44
N LEU A 323 9.73 -4.52 -9.70
CA LEU A 323 9.80 -3.42 -8.72
C LEU A 323 9.02 -3.77 -7.46
N TYR A 324 7.79 -4.24 -7.61
CA TYR A 324 6.95 -4.62 -6.47
C TYR A 324 7.64 -5.69 -5.59
N LEU A 325 8.17 -6.74 -6.21
CA LEU A 325 8.87 -7.82 -5.52
C LEU A 325 10.15 -7.32 -4.84
N ALA A 326 10.91 -6.43 -5.49
CA ALA A 326 12.13 -5.87 -4.94
C ALA A 326 11.87 -5.02 -3.70
N VAL A 327 10.87 -4.14 -3.75
CA VAL A 327 10.43 -3.34 -2.59
C VAL A 327 9.90 -4.24 -1.47
N ALA A 328 9.21 -5.33 -1.81
CA ALA A 328 8.78 -6.34 -0.86
C ALA A 328 9.93 -7.24 -0.31
N ALA A 329 11.19 -6.89 -0.60
CA ALA A 329 12.40 -7.63 -0.21
C ALA A 329 12.49 -9.07 -0.75
N ARG A 330 11.73 -9.40 -1.80
CA ARG A 330 11.77 -10.69 -2.51
C ARG A 330 12.69 -10.61 -3.73
N ILE A 331 13.97 -10.37 -3.45
CA ILE A 331 14.97 -10.01 -4.46
C ILE A 331 15.15 -11.08 -5.55
N GLU A 332 15.18 -12.37 -5.20
CA GLU A 332 15.39 -13.43 -6.19
C GLU A 332 14.21 -13.58 -7.16
N ALA A 333 12.97 -13.43 -6.68
CA ALA A 333 11.79 -13.40 -7.54
C ALA A 333 11.80 -12.14 -8.43
N ALA A 334 12.18 -10.98 -7.86
CA ALA A 334 12.30 -9.73 -8.60
C ALA A 334 13.32 -9.82 -9.75
N LYS A 335 14.49 -10.40 -9.49
CA LYS A 335 15.52 -10.65 -10.50
C LYS A 335 15.02 -11.53 -11.64
N ARG A 336 14.32 -12.62 -11.33
CA ARG A 336 13.72 -13.50 -12.36
C ARG A 336 12.67 -12.75 -13.18
N ALA A 337 11.82 -11.94 -12.55
CA ALA A 337 10.79 -11.16 -13.26
C ALA A 337 11.43 -10.17 -14.23
N LEU A 338 12.49 -9.47 -13.78
CA LEU A 338 13.25 -8.58 -14.65
C LEU A 338 13.97 -9.33 -15.77
N ALA A 339 14.57 -10.50 -15.50
CA ALA A 339 15.23 -11.31 -16.52
C ALA A 339 14.25 -11.71 -17.64
N VAL A 340 13.03 -12.13 -17.29
CA VAL A 340 11.97 -12.45 -18.27
C VAL A 340 11.53 -11.20 -19.04
N SER A 341 11.34 -10.06 -18.36
CA SER A 341 11.02 -8.79 -19.02
C SER A 341 12.06 -8.42 -20.08
N LEU A 342 13.35 -8.48 -19.74
CA LEU A 342 14.45 -8.20 -20.64
C LEU A 342 14.52 -9.20 -21.80
N ALA A 343 14.25 -10.49 -21.54
CA ALA A 343 14.21 -11.51 -22.57
C ALA A 343 13.06 -11.27 -23.57
N LEU A 344 11.86 -10.95 -23.09
CA LEU A 344 10.71 -10.61 -23.94
C LEU A 344 10.98 -9.35 -24.79
N LYS A 345 11.57 -8.30 -24.20
CA LYS A 345 11.95 -7.08 -24.95
C LYS A 345 12.91 -7.35 -26.11
N ARG A 346 13.72 -8.41 -26.02
CA ARG A 346 14.72 -8.80 -27.05
C ARG A 346 14.22 -9.90 -27.99
N SER A 347 13.12 -10.57 -27.65
CA SER A 347 12.65 -11.73 -28.38
C SER A 347 12.01 -11.35 -29.71
N THR A 348 12.33 -12.11 -30.75
CA THR A 348 11.66 -12.06 -32.06
C THR A 348 10.72 -13.24 -32.29
N GLN A 349 10.51 -14.07 -31.27
CA GLN A 349 9.71 -15.31 -31.31
C GLN A 349 8.64 -15.30 -30.20
N GLY A 350 8.18 -14.11 -29.79
CA GLY A 350 7.30 -13.95 -28.65
C GLY A 350 7.91 -14.56 -27.37
N GLY A 351 7.17 -15.44 -26.71
CA GLY A 351 7.60 -16.08 -25.47
C GLY A 351 8.41 -17.37 -25.67
N LYS A 352 8.60 -17.83 -26.91
CA LYS A 352 9.25 -19.12 -27.18
C LYS A 352 10.70 -19.12 -26.73
N GLY A 353 11.13 -20.17 -26.02
CA GLY A 353 12.45 -20.29 -25.41
C GLY A 353 12.60 -19.54 -24.08
N ILE A 354 11.52 -18.93 -23.57
CA ILE A 354 11.48 -18.28 -22.26
C ILE A 354 10.68 -19.19 -21.31
N PRO A 355 11.33 -19.87 -20.33
CA PRO A 355 10.68 -20.90 -19.52
C PRO A 355 9.43 -20.43 -18.77
N PHE A 356 9.42 -19.19 -18.27
CA PHE A 356 8.24 -18.59 -17.65
C PHE A 356 7.04 -18.53 -18.60
N CYS A 357 7.24 -18.04 -19.83
CA CYS A 357 6.16 -17.91 -20.81
C CYS A 357 5.60 -19.27 -21.23
N GLU A 358 6.48 -20.23 -21.51
CA GLU A 358 6.07 -21.59 -21.88
C GLU A 358 5.29 -22.28 -20.76
N GLU A 359 5.75 -22.15 -19.51
CA GLU A 359 5.06 -22.75 -18.36
C GLU A 359 3.75 -22.04 -18.04
N LEU A 360 3.69 -20.70 -18.18
CA LEU A 360 2.46 -19.93 -17.96
C LEU A 360 1.36 -20.39 -18.93
N ILE A 361 1.71 -20.59 -20.21
CA ILE A 361 0.78 -21.11 -21.22
C ILE A 361 0.39 -22.56 -20.90
N ARG A 362 1.36 -23.41 -20.56
CA ARG A 362 1.10 -24.80 -20.20
C ARG A 362 0.11 -24.92 -19.03
N GLN A 363 0.32 -24.14 -17.97
CA GLN A 363 -0.57 -24.13 -16.80
C GLN A 363 -1.95 -23.56 -17.14
N SER A 364 -2.00 -22.47 -17.91
CA SER A 364 -3.26 -21.85 -18.33
C SER A 364 -4.13 -22.82 -19.13
N ILE A 365 -3.55 -23.50 -20.13
CA ILE A 365 -4.31 -24.44 -20.95
C ILE A 365 -4.71 -25.67 -20.13
N ALA A 366 -3.81 -26.19 -19.27
CA ALA A 366 -4.13 -27.32 -18.41
C ALA A 366 -5.29 -27.01 -17.45
N LEU A 367 -5.35 -25.79 -16.90
CA LEU A 367 -6.43 -25.34 -16.04
C LEU A 367 -7.78 -25.41 -16.77
N HIS A 368 -7.90 -24.73 -17.91
CA HIS A 368 -9.16 -24.69 -18.65
C HIS A 368 -9.58 -26.03 -19.24
N TYR A 369 -8.61 -26.83 -19.72
CA TYR A 369 -8.89 -28.19 -20.18
C TYR A 369 -9.47 -29.06 -19.05
N HIS A 370 -8.96 -28.90 -17.82
CA HIS A 370 -9.51 -29.60 -16.66
C HIS A 370 -10.91 -29.10 -16.29
N GLU A 371 -11.16 -27.78 -16.33
CA GLU A 371 -12.47 -27.19 -16.07
C GLU A 371 -13.54 -27.71 -17.06
N GLU A 372 -13.24 -27.71 -18.36
CA GLU A 372 -14.12 -28.25 -19.40
C GLU A 372 -14.44 -29.73 -19.16
N LYS A 373 -13.41 -30.56 -18.90
CA LYS A 373 -13.62 -31.99 -18.64
C LYS A 373 -14.39 -32.26 -17.36
N GLN A 374 -14.34 -31.39 -16.36
CA GLN A 374 -15.22 -31.50 -15.18
C GLN A 374 -16.65 -31.10 -15.54
N HIS A 375 -16.84 -30.00 -16.28
CA HIS A 375 -18.16 -29.55 -16.72
C HIS A 375 -18.86 -30.62 -17.58
N GLU A 376 -18.19 -31.23 -18.56
CA GLU A 376 -18.71 -32.35 -19.35
C GLU A 376 -19.11 -33.56 -18.48
N LYS A 377 -18.33 -33.87 -17.43
CA LYS A 377 -18.62 -34.96 -16.49
C LYS A 377 -19.83 -34.63 -15.61
N GLU A 378 -19.98 -33.38 -15.19
CA GLU A 378 -21.12 -32.92 -14.41
C GLU A 378 -22.40 -32.87 -15.25
N GLU A 379 -22.32 -32.39 -16.49
CA GLU A 379 -23.44 -32.41 -17.44
C GLU A 379 -23.87 -33.82 -17.79
N SER A 380 -22.93 -34.73 -18.07
CA SER A 380 -23.24 -36.14 -18.32
C SER A 380 -23.84 -36.83 -17.10
N ARG A 381 -23.35 -36.54 -15.88
CA ARG A 381 -23.95 -37.01 -14.62
C ARG A 381 -25.35 -36.42 -14.37
N GLY A 382 -25.55 -35.13 -14.64
CA GLY A 382 -26.86 -34.47 -14.56
C GLY A 382 -27.86 -35.01 -15.58
N SER A 383 -27.39 -35.31 -16.79
CA SER A 383 -28.16 -35.98 -17.85
C SER A 383 -28.52 -37.43 -17.51
N LEU A 384 -27.66 -38.13 -16.75
CA LEU A 384 -27.91 -39.47 -16.21
C LEU A 384 -28.92 -39.48 -15.04
N ILE A 385 -29.13 -38.36 -14.34
CA ILE A 385 -30.18 -38.19 -13.33
C ILE A 385 -31.45 -37.72 -14.04
N MET A 386 -32.17 -38.69 -14.63
CA MET A 386 -33.49 -38.45 -15.21
C MET A 386 -34.46 -37.94 -14.14
N ARG A 387 -35.13 -36.79 -14.36
CA ARG A 387 -36.14 -36.31 -13.42
C ARG A 387 -37.28 -37.34 -13.34
N PRO A 388 -37.93 -37.57 -12.17
CA PRO A 388 -39.02 -38.54 -12.07
C PRO A 388 -40.14 -38.37 -13.10
N SER A 389 -40.40 -37.13 -13.54
CA SER A 389 -41.34 -36.79 -14.62
C SER A 389 -40.88 -37.27 -16.01
N GLU A 390 -39.59 -37.19 -16.31
CA GLU A 390 -38.99 -37.65 -17.57
C GLU A 390 -38.93 -39.18 -17.64
N PHE A 391 -38.67 -39.84 -16.49
CA PHE A 391 -38.76 -41.29 -16.37
C PHE A 391 -40.19 -41.80 -16.61
N ALA A 392 -41.20 -41.14 -16.01
CA ALA A 392 -42.60 -41.49 -16.21
C ALA A 392 -43.04 -41.34 -17.67
N ALA A 393 -42.63 -40.27 -18.35
CA ALA A 393 -42.92 -40.03 -19.76
C ALA A 393 -42.27 -41.10 -20.68
N ARG A 394 -41.02 -41.49 -20.39
CA ARG A 394 -40.28 -42.48 -21.19
C ARG A 394 -40.86 -43.89 -21.04
N VAL A 395 -41.31 -44.27 -19.84
CA VAL A 395 -41.99 -45.56 -19.56
C VAL A 395 -43.37 -45.64 -20.23
N GLN A 396 -44.10 -44.53 -20.32
CA GLN A 396 -45.37 -44.48 -21.05
C GLN A 396 -45.18 -44.62 -22.57
N ALA A 397 -44.15 -43.97 -23.14
CA ALA A 397 -43.81 -44.09 -24.56
C ALA A 397 -43.41 -45.52 -24.96
N THR A 398 -42.65 -46.23 -24.12
CA THR A 398 -42.28 -47.64 -24.39
C THR A 398 -43.46 -48.61 -24.25
N ARG A 399 -44.46 -48.30 -23.43
CA ARG A 399 -45.69 -49.11 -23.30
C ARG A 399 -46.68 -48.89 -24.44
N GLY A 400 -46.67 -47.71 -25.08
CA GLY A 400 -47.48 -47.43 -26.27
C GLY A 400 -47.05 -48.21 -27.52
N GLN A 401 -45.73 -48.38 -27.72
CA GLN A 401 -45.20 -49.10 -28.89
C GLN A 401 -45.38 -50.62 -28.86
N ARG A 402 -45.63 -51.24 -27.70
CA ARG A 402 -45.87 -52.69 -27.58
C ARG A 402 -47.34 -53.10 -27.75
N ARG A 403 -48.26 -52.16 -27.99
CA ARG A 403 -49.69 -52.44 -28.19
C ARG A 403 -50.17 -52.25 -29.64
N GLY A 404 -49.25 -52.10 -30.59
CA GLY A 404 -49.54 -51.98 -32.01
C GLY A 404 -48.78 -53.00 -32.85
N VAL A 405 -48.97 -54.29 -32.57
CA VAL A 405 -48.81 -55.41 -33.53
C VAL A 405 -49.91 -56.42 -33.25
#